data_AF-A0A090Z0F4-F1
#
_entry.id   AF-A0A090Z0F4-F1
#
_cell.length_a   1.000
_cell.length_b   1.000
_cell.length_c   1.000
_cell.angle_alpha   90.00
_cell.angle_beta   90.00
_cell.angle_gamma   90.00
#
_symmetry.space_group_name_H-M   'P 1'
#
loop_
_entity.id
_entity.type
_entity.pdbx_description
1 polymer ?
#
loop_
_entity_poly.entity_id
_entity_poly.type
_entity_poly.pdbx_seq_one_letter_code
_entity_poly.pdbx_strand_id
1 'polypeptide(L)'
;MDIFHILLAIHILFGTICLISGIVAMYAPKRKGKHTEWGEIYHASYVVIFLTAVILSILHWDEIAFLFYIAIISYSFALYGYLARKKRWNNWLQHHIRGMLGSYIGAVTALLVNVGIYIPILNLLPPLWFWFLPTIIGIPLVASVSKRYKKQRKN
;
A
#
# COMPACT_ATOMS: atom_id res chain seq x y z
N MET A 1 23.56 -16.57 7.02
CA MET A 1 22.15 -16.14 6.95
C MET A 1 21.51 -16.94 5.84
N ASP A 2 20.46 -17.67 6.15
CA ASP A 2 19.61 -18.36 5.20
C ASP A 2 18.86 -17.36 4.30
N ILE A 3 18.43 -17.85 3.13
CA ILE A 3 17.79 -17.02 2.10
C ILE A 3 16.52 -16.33 2.61
N PHE A 4 15.76 -16.99 3.49
CA PHE A 4 14.53 -16.46 4.04
C PHE A 4 14.77 -15.20 4.87
N HIS A 5 15.71 -15.22 5.82
CA HIS A 5 15.99 -14.06 6.66
C HIS A 5 16.58 -12.88 5.87
N ILE A 6 17.35 -13.16 4.81
CA ILE A 6 17.84 -12.12 3.89
C ILE A 6 16.66 -11.44 3.17
N LEU A 7 15.75 -12.24 2.60
CA LEU A 7 14.56 -11.71 1.92
C LEU A 7 13.64 -10.97 2.88
N LEU A 8 13.47 -11.46 4.10
CA LEU A 8 12.69 -10.82 5.15
C LEU A 8 13.30 -9.47 5.56
N ALA A 9 14.62 -9.40 5.74
CA ALA A 9 15.31 -8.15 6.05
C ALA A 9 15.13 -7.11 4.94
N ILE A 10 15.26 -7.52 3.68
CA ILE A 10 14.99 -6.67 2.51
C ILE A 10 13.52 -6.23 2.51
N HIS A 11 12.58 -7.15 2.74
CA HIS A 11 11.15 -6.84 2.78
C HIS A 11 10.82 -5.80 3.85
N ILE A 12 11.35 -5.95 5.07
CA ILE A 12 11.13 -5.00 6.17
C ILE A 12 11.72 -3.63 5.83
N LEU A 13 12.96 -3.59 5.33
CA LEU A 13 13.62 -2.33 4.94
C LEU A 13 12.80 -1.59 3.88
N PHE A 14 12.44 -2.25 2.79
CA PHE A 14 11.67 -1.61 1.72
C PHE A 14 10.21 -1.38 2.12
N GLY A 15 9.64 -2.17 3.03
CA GLY A 15 8.31 -2.00 3.60
C GLY A 15 8.20 -0.72 4.41
N THR A 16 9.17 -0.44 5.28
CA THR A 16 9.20 0.82 6.03
C THR A 16 9.36 2.03 5.10
N ILE A 17 10.28 1.97 4.12
CA ILE A 17 10.45 3.02 3.11
C ILE A 17 9.16 3.23 2.31
N CYS A 18 8.49 2.15 1.90
CA CYS A 18 7.22 2.21 1.18
C CYS A 18 6.12 2.89 2.02
N LEU A 19 5.93 2.49 3.27
CA LEU A 19 4.89 3.08 4.12
C LEU A 19 5.13 4.57 4.42
N ILE A 20 6.38 4.94 4.71
CA ILE A 20 6.77 6.34 4.97
C ILE A 20 6.61 7.19 3.70
N SER A 21 7.15 6.74 2.56
CA SER A 21 7.06 7.48 1.31
C SER A 21 5.61 7.64 0.84
N GLY A 22 4.75 6.64 1.07
CA GLY A 22 3.31 6.75 0.82
C GLY A 22 2.65 7.86 1.63
N ILE A 23 2.92 7.94 2.94
CA ILE A 23 2.42 9.03 3.81
C ILE A 23 2.94 10.39 3.34
N VAL A 24 4.25 10.51 3.10
CA VAL A 24 4.84 11.78 2.64
C VAL A 24 4.24 12.21 1.29
N ALA A 25 4.08 11.28 0.36
CA ALA A 25 3.42 11.54 -0.92
C ALA A 25 1.95 11.96 -0.74
N MET A 26 1.24 11.44 0.26
CA MET A 26 -0.16 11.80 0.58
C MET A 26 -0.28 13.23 1.12
N TYR A 27 0.64 13.70 1.96
CA TYR A 27 0.63 15.08 2.48
C TYR A 27 1.28 16.10 1.55
N ALA A 28 2.17 15.66 0.64
CA ALA A 28 2.83 16.57 -0.29
C ALA A 28 1.82 17.28 -1.22
N PRO A 29 2.09 18.56 -1.57
CA PRO A 29 1.27 19.30 -2.54
C PRO A 29 1.13 18.54 -3.86
N LYS A 30 -0.10 18.35 -4.36
CA LYS A 30 -0.44 17.56 -5.56
C LYS A 30 -0.07 18.26 -6.89
N ARG A 31 1.19 18.66 -7.00
CA ARG A 31 1.81 19.26 -8.18
C ARG A 31 3.11 18.54 -8.52
N LYS A 32 3.67 18.81 -9.70
CA LYS A 32 4.98 18.28 -10.07
C LYS A 32 6.04 18.77 -9.06
N GLY A 33 6.92 17.88 -8.61
CA GLY A 33 7.88 18.11 -7.54
C GLY A 33 7.80 17.01 -6.49
N LYS A 34 7.81 17.38 -5.19
CA LYS A 34 7.86 16.44 -4.06
C LYS A 34 6.81 15.31 -4.13
N HIS A 35 5.55 15.58 -4.46
CA HIS A 35 4.55 14.50 -4.58
C HIS A 35 4.90 13.47 -5.66
N THR A 36 5.50 13.90 -6.77
CA THR A 36 5.96 12.98 -7.83
C THR A 36 7.15 12.16 -7.35
N GLU A 37 8.15 12.80 -6.77
CA GLU A 37 9.37 12.14 -6.29
C GLU A 37 9.07 11.06 -5.24
N TRP A 38 8.34 11.43 -4.19
CA TRP A 38 7.91 10.48 -3.16
C TRP A 38 6.96 9.41 -3.70
N GLY A 39 6.17 9.72 -4.74
CA GLY A 39 5.34 8.74 -5.43
C GLY A 39 6.12 7.71 -6.24
N GLU A 40 7.24 8.09 -6.86
CA GLU A 40 8.15 7.17 -7.54
C GLU A 40 8.88 6.28 -6.53
N ILE A 41 9.39 6.86 -5.42
CA ILE A 41 10.00 6.08 -4.32
C ILE A 41 8.99 5.06 -3.78
N TYR A 42 7.77 5.50 -3.49
CA TYR A 42 6.70 4.63 -3.02
C TYR A 42 6.48 3.44 -3.96
N HIS A 43 6.28 3.69 -5.26
CA HIS A 43 6.01 2.63 -6.23
C HIS A 43 7.22 1.71 -6.43
N ALA A 44 8.44 2.26 -6.50
CA ALA A 44 9.66 1.47 -6.62
C ALA A 44 9.86 0.54 -5.42
N SER A 45 9.70 1.06 -4.19
CA SER A 45 9.73 0.24 -2.98
C SER A 45 8.59 -0.79 -2.95
N TYR A 46 7.41 -0.43 -3.47
CA TYR A 46 6.28 -1.35 -3.57
C TYR A 46 6.61 -2.59 -4.42
N VAL A 47 7.30 -2.40 -5.55
CA VAL A 47 7.74 -3.53 -6.41
C VAL A 47 8.62 -4.49 -5.62
N VAL A 48 9.57 -3.98 -4.84
CA VAL A 48 10.47 -4.81 -4.02
C VAL A 48 9.70 -5.59 -2.97
N ILE A 49 8.79 -4.94 -2.23
CA ILE A 49 7.99 -5.64 -1.20
C ILE A 49 7.04 -6.66 -1.82
N PHE A 50 6.49 -6.40 -3.01
CA PHE A 50 5.64 -7.34 -3.73
C PHE A 50 6.42 -8.61 -4.10
N LEU A 51 7.58 -8.46 -4.74
CA LEU A 51 8.40 -9.59 -5.16
C LEU A 51 8.87 -10.41 -3.94
N THR A 52 9.37 -9.72 -2.90
CA THR A 52 9.80 -10.40 -1.67
C THR A 52 8.63 -11.07 -0.95
N ALA A 53 7.46 -10.45 -0.84
CA ALA A 53 6.28 -11.08 -0.22
C ALA A 53 5.83 -12.33 -0.98
N VAL A 54 5.81 -12.29 -2.31
CA VAL A 54 5.49 -13.46 -3.13
C VAL A 54 6.47 -14.60 -2.86
N ILE A 55 7.78 -14.33 -2.87
CA ILE A 55 8.79 -15.36 -2.64
C ILE A 55 8.70 -15.90 -1.21
N LEU A 56 8.61 -15.03 -0.20
CA LEU A 56 8.48 -15.43 1.21
C LEU A 56 7.24 -16.30 1.44
N SER A 57 6.10 -15.93 0.83
CA SER A 57 4.85 -16.68 0.96
C SER A 57 4.89 -18.03 0.26
N ILE A 58 5.63 -18.16 -0.85
CA ILE A 58 5.84 -19.45 -1.51
C ILE A 58 6.76 -20.35 -0.66
N LEU A 59 7.80 -19.78 -0.06
CA LEU A 59 8.73 -20.54 0.79
C LEU A 59 8.07 -21.09 2.07
N HIS A 60 7.10 -20.36 2.63
CA HIS A 60 6.37 -20.73 3.86
C HIS A 60 4.86 -20.78 3.60
N TRP A 61 4.46 -21.56 2.58
CA TRP A 61 3.08 -21.61 2.11
C TRP A 61 2.08 -21.97 3.22
N ASP A 62 2.41 -22.96 4.04
CA ASP A 62 1.50 -23.46 5.07
C ASP A 62 1.23 -22.43 6.18
N GLU A 63 2.12 -21.47 6.37
CA GLU A 63 2.02 -20.45 7.42
C GLU A 63 1.42 -19.13 6.92
N ILE A 64 1.80 -18.69 5.71
CA ILE A 64 1.54 -17.34 5.22
C ILE A 64 1.01 -17.26 3.78
N ALA A 65 0.42 -18.33 3.24
CA ALA A 65 -0.19 -18.33 1.89
C ALA A 65 -1.18 -17.17 1.67
N PHE A 66 -1.90 -16.70 2.68
CA PHE A 66 -2.82 -15.57 2.52
C PHE A 66 -2.11 -14.27 2.11
N LEU A 67 -0.85 -14.05 2.54
CA LEU A 67 -0.05 -12.87 2.17
C LEU A 67 0.30 -12.86 0.67
N PHE A 68 0.41 -14.02 0.03
CA PHE A 68 0.60 -14.14 -1.42
C PHE A 68 -0.54 -13.43 -2.18
N TYR A 69 -1.79 -13.73 -1.80
CA TYR A 69 -2.96 -13.13 -2.44
C TYR A 69 -3.07 -11.62 -2.15
N ILE A 70 -2.77 -11.21 -0.91
CA ILE A 70 -2.75 -9.79 -0.55
C ILE A 70 -1.68 -9.04 -1.35
N ALA A 71 -0.50 -9.63 -1.54
CA ALA A 71 0.59 -9.04 -2.33
C ALA A 71 0.14 -8.80 -3.78
N ILE A 72 -0.46 -9.80 -4.43
CA ILE A 72 -0.94 -9.68 -5.82
C ILE A 72 -2.02 -8.62 -5.95
N ILE A 73 -3.06 -8.66 -5.10
CA ILE A 73 -4.19 -7.73 -5.18
C ILE A 73 -3.72 -6.30 -4.92
N SER A 74 -2.93 -6.10 -3.86
CA SER A 74 -2.48 -4.78 -3.45
C SER A 74 -1.49 -4.17 -4.46
N TYR A 75 -0.58 -4.96 -5.03
CA TYR A 75 0.30 -4.50 -6.10
C TYR A 75 -0.46 -4.20 -7.38
N SER A 76 -1.51 -4.96 -7.71
CA SER A 76 -2.39 -4.66 -8.85
C SER A 76 -3.02 -3.27 -8.72
N PHE A 77 -3.46 -2.87 -7.52
CA PHE A 77 -3.91 -1.51 -7.26
C PHE A 77 -2.79 -0.47 -7.43
N ALA A 78 -1.57 -0.76 -6.95
CA ALA A 78 -0.44 0.14 -7.05
C ALA A 78 -0.08 0.40 -8.51
N LEU A 79 0.06 -0.68 -9.29
CA LEU A 79 0.37 -0.63 -10.71
C LEU A 79 -0.73 0.09 -11.49
N TYR A 80 -2.00 -0.22 -11.20
CA TYR A 80 -3.15 0.45 -11.80
C TYR A 80 -3.14 1.96 -11.58
N GLY A 81 -2.96 2.39 -10.33
CA GLY A 81 -2.91 3.81 -9.98
C GLY A 81 -1.71 4.54 -10.58
N TYR A 82 -0.56 3.87 -10.61
CA TYR A 82 0.66 4.39 -11.21
C TYR A 82 0.53 4.56 -12.73
N LEU A 83 0.09 3.52 -13.43
CA LEU A 83 -0.11 3.52 -14.88
C LEU A 83 -1.18 4.52 -15.32
N ALA A 84 -2.28 4.65 -14.57
CA ALA A 84 -3.32 5.62 -14.89
C ALA A 84 -2.76 7.04 -15.05
N ARG A 85 -1.89 7.46 -14.12
CA ARG A 85 -1.21 8.77 -14.20
C ARG A 85 -0.20 8.80 -15.34
N LYS A 86 0.67 7.79 -15.44
CA LYS A 86 1.81 7.79 -16.38
C LYS A 86 1.36 7.72 -17.85
N LYS A 87 0.33 6.92 -18.13
CA LYS A 87 -0.28 6.78 -19.47
C LYS A 87 -1.43 7.76 -19.73
N ARG A 88 -1.75 8.65 -18.77
CA ARG A 88 -2.78 9.71 -18.91
C ARG A 88 -4.14 9.17 -19.38
N TRP A 89 -4.61 8.08 -18.76
CA TRP A 89 -5.91 7.50 -19.08
C TRP A 89 -7.06 8.52 -18.95
N ASN A 90 -8.20 8.21 -19.57
CA ASN A 90 -9.41 8.98 -19.31
C ASN A 90 -9.75 8.93 -17.82
N ASN A 91 -10.08 10.06 -17.22
CA ASN A 91 -10.26 10.20 -15.75
C ASN A 91 -9.07 9.71 -14.91
N TRP A 92 -7.84 9.81 -15.43
CA TRP A 92 -6.61 9.31 -14.77
C TRP A 92 -6.49 9.70 -13.30
N LEU A 93 -6.94 10.91 -12.92
CA LEU A 93 -6.83 11.37 -11.53
C LEU A 93 -7.64 10.50 -10.57
N GLN A 94 -8.85 10.10 -10.96
CA GLN A 94 -9.69 9.23 -10.14
C GLN A 94 -9.08 7.83 -10.04
N HIS A 95 -8.61 7.29 -11.17
CA HIS A 95 -7.96 5.98 -11.21
C HIS A 95 -6.66 5.97 -10.40
N HIS A 96 -5.86 7.03 -10.50
CA HIS A 96 -4.65 7.23 -9.70
C HIS A 96 -4.96 7.26 -8.21
N ILE A 97 -5.90 8.10 -7.77
CA ILE A 97 -6.26 8.21 -6.34
C ILE A 97 -6.76 6.85 -5.81
N ARG A 98 -7.68 6.19 -6.53
CA ARG A 98 -8.25 4.90 -6.10
C ARG A 98 -7.19 3.80 -6.06
N GLY A 99 -6.32 3.73 -7.07
CA GLY A 99 -5.25 2.74 -7.14
C GLY A 99 -4.18 2.95 -6.05
N MET A 100 -3.66 4.17 -5.92
CA MET A 100 -2.59 4.44 -4.94
C MET A 100 -3.06 4.31 -3.49
N LEU A 101 -4.28 4.75 -3.17
CA LEU A 101 -4.82 4.57 -1.82
C LEU A 101 -5.23 3.13 -1.56
N GLY A 102 -5.79 2.44 -2.56
CA GLY A 102 -6.13 1.02 -2.45
C GLY A 102 -4.91 0.14 -2.18
N SER A 103 -3.79 0.41 -2.85
CA SER A 103 -2.54 -0.31 -2.56
C SER A 103 -2.01 -0.01 -1.17
N TYR A 104 -2.09 1.24 -0.72
CA TYR A 104 -1.67 1.62 0.62
C TYR A 104 -2.49 0.90 1.71
N ILE A 105 -3.81 0.80 1.53
CA ILE A 105 -4.69 0.03 2.42
C ILE A 105 -4.26 -1.45 2.44
N GLY A 106 -3.96 -2.04 1.28
CA GLY A 106 -3.49 -3.42 1.18
C GLY A 106 -2.16 -3.64 1.92
N ALA A 107 -1.18 -2.76 1.74
CA ALA A 107 0.10 -2.82 2.43
C ALA A 107 -0.03 -2.69 3.96
N VAL A 108 -0.87 -1.75 4.44
CA VAL A 108 -1.14 -1.61 5.87
C VAL A 108 -1.88 -2.83 6.42
N THR A 109 -2.83 -3.39 5.66
CA THR A 109 -3.53 -4.62 6.06
C THR A 109 -2.56 -5.77 6.22
N ALA A 110 -1.68 -6.00 5.24
CA ALA A 110 -0.63 -7.04 5.31
C ALA A 110 0.26 -6.89 6.55
N LEU A 111 0.66 -5.65 6.88
CA LEU A 111 1.43 -5.37 8.09
C LEU A 111 0.64 -5.68 9.35
N LEU A 112 -0.62 -5.22 9.45
CA LEU A 112 -1.43 -5.39 10.66
C LEU A 112 -1.79 -6.85 10.92
N VAL A 113 -2.17 -7.62 9.90
CA VAL A 113 -2.52 -9.04 10.10
C VAL A 113 -1.31 -9.89 10.50
N ASN A 114 -0.11 -9.49 10.11
CA ASN A 114 1.12 -10.22 10.42
C ASN A 114 1.81 -9.75 11.72
N VAL A 115 1.73 -8.45 12.05
CA VAL A 115 2.48 -7.84 13.17
C VAL A 115 1.56 -7.29 14.27
N GLY A 116 0.29 -7.02 13.97
CA GLY A 116 -0.63 -6.30 14.86
C GLY A 116 -0.82 -6.93 16.23
N ILE A 117 -0.76 -8.26 16.32
CA ILE A 117 -0.86 -9.00 17.59
C ILE A 117 0.31 -8.75 18.54
N TYR A 118 1.48 -8.36 18.02
CA TYR A 118 2.67 -8.09 18.84
C TYR A 118 2.72 -6.64 19.35
N ILE A 119 1.79 -5.78 18.92
CA ILE A 119 1.72 -4.38 19.33
C ILE A 119 0.80 -4.28 20.56
N PRO A 120 1.28 -3.81 21.73
CA PRO A 120 0.53 -3.89 22.99
C PRO A 120 -0.87 -3.27 22.97
N ILE A 121 -1.03 -2.13 22.28
CA ILE A 121 -2.31 -1.41 22.19
C ILE A 121 -3.29 -2.14 21.26
N LEU A 122 -2.77 -2.80 20.23
CA LEU A 122 -3.56 -3.44 19.18
C LEU A 122 -3.92 -4.89 19.50
N ASN A 123 -3.14 -5.58 20.31
CA ASN A 123 -3.43 -6.93 20.79
C ASN A 123 -4.71 -7.02 21.65
N LEU A 124 -5.23 -5.89 22.12
CA LEU A 124 -6.52 -5.82 22.80
C LEU A 124 -7.71 -6.02 21.85
N LEU A 125 -7.50 -5.89 20.53
CA LEU A 125 -8.54 -6.03 19.53
C LEU A 125 -8.67 -7.49 19.08
N PRO A 126 -9.89 -7.99 18.81
CA PRO A 126 -10.07 -9.28 18.17
C PRO A 126 -9.32 -9.36 16.83
N PRO A 127 -8.70 -10.50 16.45
CA PRO A 127 -7.87 -10.61 15.24
C PRO A 127 -8.55 -10.15 13.95
N LEU A 128 -9.88 -10.29 13.88
CA LEU A 128 -10.69 -9.87 12.75
C LEU A 128 -10.58 -8.35 12.48
N TRP A 129 -10.32 -7.53 13.51
CA TRP A 129 -10.16 -6.08 13.35
C TRP A 129 -8.95 -5.72 12.50
N PHE A 130 -7.88 -6.52 12.47
CA PHE A 130 -6.71 -6.24 11.62
C PHE A 130 -7.04 -6.28 10.12
N TRP A 131 -8.09 -7.00 9.73
CA TRP A 131 -8.59 -7.07 8.37
C TRP A 131 -9.48 -5.88 7.99
N PHE A 132 -10.32 -5.43 8.91
CA PHE A 132 -11.33 -4.39 8.62
C PHE A 132 -10.89 -2.97 8.95
N LEU A 133 -10.06 -2.78 9.97
CA LEU A 133 -9.67 -1.45 10.47
C LEU A 133 -9.00 -0.57 9.41
N PRO A 134 -8.05 -1.07 8.58
CA PRO A 134 -7.48 -0.29 7.48
C PRO A 134 -8.51 0.18 6.47
N THR A 135 -9.50 -0.67 6.16
CA THR A 135 -10.56 -0.38 5.19
C THR A 135 -11.57 0.60 5.75
N ILE A 136 -11.99 0.43 7.01
CA ILE A 136 -12.93 1.32 7.71
C ILE A 136 -12.38 2.75 7.77
N ILE A 137 -11.08 2.91 8.00
CA ILE A 137 -10.43 4.23 8.05
C ILE A 137 -10.10 4.73 6.63
N GLY A 138 -9.61 3.84 5.77
CA GLY A 138 -9.12 4.17 4.43
C GLY A 138 -10.22 4.59 3.46
N ILE A 139 -11.38 3.93 3.46
CA ILE A 139 -12.47 4.22 2.51
C ILE A 139 -13.03 5.66 2.66
N PRO A 140 -13.39 6.13 3.88
CA PRO A 140 -13.84 7.51 4.07
C PRO A 140 -12.78 8.54 3.62
N LEU A 141 -11.50 8.27 3.88
CA LEU A 141 -10.40 9.12 3.45
C LEU A 141 -10.29 9.18 1.92
N VAL A 142 -10.35 8.03 1.24
CA VAL A 142 -10.38 7.95 -0.24
C VAL A 142 -11.56 8.74 -0.81
N ALA A 143 -12.76 8.54 -0.26
CA ALA A 143 -13.97 9.18 -0.74
C ALA A 143 -13.94 10.70 -0.56
N SER A 144 -13.47 11.19 0.59
CA SER A 144 -13.36 12.62 0.88
C SER A 144 -12.36 13.32 -0.05
N VAL A 145 -11.17 12.73 -0.25
CA VAL A 145 -10.14 13.26 -1.15
C VAL A 145 -10.65 13.26 -2.60
N SER A 146 -11.27 12.16 -3.05
CA SER A 146 -11.81 12.06 -4.41
C SER A 146 -12.90 13.11 -4.69
N LYS A 147 -13.80 13.35 -3.72
CA LYS A 147 -14.85 14.37 -3.84
C LYS A 147 -14.27 15.79 -3.93
N ARG A 148 -13.24 16.12 -3.12
CA ARG A 148 -12.58 17.43 -3.14
C ARG A 148 -11.99 17.76 -4.52
N TYR A 149 -11.27 16.82 -5.12
CA TYR A 149 -10.66 17.04 -6.43
C TYR A 149 -11.67 17.00 -7.59
N LYS A 150 -12.75 16.21 -7.49
CA LYS A 150 -13.84 16.25 -8.49
C LYS A 150 -14.57 17.61 -8.49
N LYS A 151 -14.78 18.22 -7.31
CA LYS A 151 -15.41 19.54 -7.18
C LYS A 151 -14.53 20.65 -7.77
N GLN A 152 -13.21 20.61 -7.53
CA GLN A 152 -12.26 21.57 -8.10
C GLN A 152 -12.12 21.51 -9.63
N ARG A 153 -12.50 20.41 -10.29
CA ARG A 153 -12.46 20.31 -11.76
C ARG A 153 -13.76 20.78 -12.44
N LYS A 154 -14.83 21.01 -11.67
CA LYS A 154 -16.14 21.46 -12.17
C LYS A 154 -16.36 22.97 -11.98
N ASN A 155 -15.58 23.60 -11.11
CA ASN A 155 -15.47 25.05 -10.98
C ASN A 155 -14.29 25.54 -11.82
#